data_AF-A0A1N6GGK4-F1
#
_entry.id   AF-A0A1N6GGK4-F1
#
_cell.length_a   1.000
_cell.length_b   1.000
_cell.length_c   1.000
_cell.angle_alpha   90.00
_cell.angle_beta   90.00
_cell.angle_gamma   90.00
#
_symmetry.space_group_name_H-M   'P 1'
#
loop_
_entity.id
_entity.type
_entity.pdbx_description
1 polymer ?
#
loop_
_entity_poly.entity_id
_entity_poly.type
_entity_poly.pdbx_seq_one_letter_code
_entity_poly.pdbx_strand_id
1 'polypeptide(L)' 'MKSTVEVPVENVRDLFQLMEKMNDLFHQPRNLKDGKRIARFADENYPSIHKAYYEILWNLLPEEDRKTIENA' A
#
# COMPACT_ATOMS: atom_id res chain seq x y z
N MET A 1 -10.70 6.31 -23.70
CA MET A 1 -9.30 5.82 -23.92
C MET A 1 -8.92 5.00 -22.70
N LYS A 2 -8.26 3.85 -22.85
CA LYS A 2 -7.62 3.21 -21.68
C LYS A 2 -6.32 3.97 -21.41
N SER A 3 -6.22 4.58 -20.23
CA SER A 3 -4.96 5.13 -19.75
C SER A 3 -4.14 4.00 -19.14
N THR A 4 -2.82 4.05 -19.31
CA THR A 4 -1.87 3.06 -18.78
C THR A 4 -0.76 3.79 -18.07
N VAL A 5 -0.28 3.23 -16.96
CA VAL A 5 0.88 3.73 -16.21
C VAL A 5 2.01 2.72 -16.35
N GLU A 6 3.21 3.18 -16.68
CA GLU A 6 4.42 2.36 -16.64
C GLU A 6 4.94 2.29 -15.20
N VAL A 7 5.22 1.08 -14.72
CA VAL A 7 5.63 0.85 -13.34
C VAL A 7 6.95 0.07 -13.33
N PRO A 8 8.00 0.56 -12.63
CA PRO A 8 9.21 -0.21 -12.41
C PRO A 8 8.92 -1.54 -11.71
N VAL A 9 9.58 -2.62 -12.12
CA VAL A 9 9.30 -3.98 -11.62
C VAL A 9 9.57 -4.09 -10.11
N GLU A 10 10.57 -3.37 -9.62
CA GLU A 10 10.88 -3.25 -8.19
C GLU A 10 9.72 -2.67 -7.40
N ASN A 11 9.02 -1.67 -7.94
CA ASN A 11 7.86 -1.07 -7.27
C ASN A 11 6.70 -2.07 -7.23
N VAL A 12 6.47 -2.81 -8.31
CA VAL A 12 5.45 -3.88 -8.33
C VAL A 12 5.77 -4.96 -7.30
N ARG A 13 7.04 -5.37 -7.20
CA ARG A 13 7.50 -6.38 -6.22
C ARG A 13 7.29 -5.89 -4.79
N ASP A 14 7.69 -4.66 -4.48
CA ASP A 14 7.58 -4.09 -3.14
C ASP A 14 6.10 -3.96 -2.72
N LEU A 15 5.23 -3.51 -3.63
CA LEU A 15 3.79 -3.45 -3.40
C LEU A 15 3.20 -4.85 -3.18
N PHE A 16 3.59 -5.83 -3.99
CA PHE A 16 3.10 -7.20 -3.84
C PHE A 16 3.47 -7.80 -2.49
N GLN A 17 4.72 -7.64 -2.05
CA GLN A 17 5.17 -8.13 -0.75
C GLN A 17 4.43 -7.46 0.41
N LEU A 18 4.14 -6.15 0.31
CA LEU A 18 3.30 -5.47 1.29
C LEU A 18 1.88 -6.04 1.30
N MET A 19 1.29 -6.25 0.12
CA MET A 19 -0.06 -6.82 -0.03
C MET A 19 -0.15 -8.25 0.53
N GLU A 20 0.88 -9.07 0.38
CA GLU A 20 0.95 -10.41 0.96
C GLU A 20 0.89 -10.35 2.49
N LYS A 21 1.71 -9.49 3.11
CA LYS A 21 1.70 -9.30 4.57
C LYS A 21 0.35 -8.77 5.07
N MET A 22 -0.24 -7.81 4.35
CA MET A 22 -1.58 -7.31 4.67
C MET A 22 -2.60 -8.43 4.57
N ASN A 23 -2.56 -9.22 3.51
CA ASN A 23 -3.45 -10.37 3.35
C ASN A 23 -3.31 -11.36 4.51
N ASP A 24 -2.10 -11.69 4.96
CA ASP A 24 -1.88 -12.56 6.12
C ASP A 24 -2.49 -11.99 7.42
N LEU A 25 -2.45 -10.67 7.59
CA LEU A 25 -3.10 -10.01 8.71
C LEU A 25 -4.64 -10.13 8.61
N PHE A 26 -5.20 -9.77 7.46
CA PHE A 26 -6.65 -9.65 7.25
C PHE A 26 -7.36 -10.98 6.97
N HIS A 27 -6.67 -11.99 6.46
CA HIS A 27 -7.24 -13.29 6.08
C HIS A 27 -7.94 -14.00 7.24
N GLN A 28 -7.47 -13.79 8.48
CA GLN A 28 -8.12 -14.33 9.67
C GLN A 28 -8.68 -13.19 10.55
N PRO A 29 -10.01 -13.00 10.63
CA PRO A 29 -10.62 -11.93 11.42
C PRO A 29 -10.21 -11.90 12.90
N ARG A 30 -9.78 -13.04 13.45
CA ARG A 30 -9.24 -13.13 14.83
C ARG A 30 -7.95 -12.34 15.01
N ASN A 31 -7.11 -12.20 13.98
CA ASN A 31 -5.87 -11.42 14.04
C ASN A 31 -6.15 -9.95 14.34
N LEU A 32 -7.28 -9.42 13.86
CA LEU A 32 -7.70 -8.03 14.08
C LEU A 32 -8.20 -7.77 15.50
N LYS A 33 -8.59 -8.84 16.22
CA LYS A 33 -8.98 -8.76 17.64
C LYS A 33 -7.78 -8.81 18.58
N ASP A 34 -6.60 -9.20 18.08
CA ASP A 34 -5.35 -9.19 18.84
C ASP A 34 -4.63 -7.85 18.63
N GLY A 35 -4.87 -6.91 19.55
CA GLY A 35 -4.25 -5.58 19.50
C GLY A 35 -2.72 -5.60 19.51
N LYS A 36 -2.08 -6.60 20.14
CA LYS A 36 -0.61 -6.72 20.13
C LYS A 36 -0.10 -7.12 18.76
N ARG A 37 -0.82 -8.03 18.09
CA ARG A 37 -0.51 -8.43 16.72
C ARG A 37 -0.66 -7.26 15.74
N ILE A 38 -1.69 -6.44 15.91
CA ILE A 38 -1.92 -5.25 15.09
C ILE A 38 -0.82 -4.20 15.31
N ALA A 39 -0.48 -3.90 16.57
CA ALA A 39 0.59 -2.96 16.90
C ALA A 39 1.92 -3.41 16.29
N ARG A 40 2.29 -4.68 16.48
CA ARG A 40 3.51 -5.24 15.89
C ARG A 40 3.50 -5.16 14.36
N PHE A 41 2.39 -5.49 13.72
CA PHE A 41 2.27 -5.37 12.27
C PHE A 41 2.50 -3.93 11.81
N ALA A 42 1.90 -2.96 12.50
CA ALA A 42 2.08 -1.55 12.18
C ALA A 42 3.54 -1.13 12.32
N ASP A 43 4.20 -1.45 13.44
CA ASP A 43 5.60 -1.09 13.68
C ASP A 43 6.55 -1.71 12.64
N GLU A 44 6.35 -2.99 12.29
CA GLU A 44 7.21 -3.72 11.35
C GLU A 44 7.00 -3.28 9.89
N ASN A 45 5.79 -2.86 9.52
CA ASN A 45 5.42 -2.64 8.11
C ASN A 45 5.15 -1.18 7.76
N TYR A 46 5.06 -0.27 8.73
CA TYR A 46 4.86 1.15 8.46
C TYR A 46 5.88 1.74 7.48
N PRO A 47 7.19 1.40 7.52
CA PRO A 47 8.13 1.89 6.51
C PRO A 47 7.76 1.47 5.08
N SER A 48 7.31 0.21 4.88
CA SER A 48 6.83 -0.27 3.58
C SER A 48 5.52 0.39 3.17
N ILE A 49 4.60 0.61 4.12
CA ILE A 49 3.34 1.33 3.87
C ILE A 49 3.62 2.77 3.45
N HIS A 50 4.53 3.45 4.15
CA HIS A 50 4.93 4.83 3.86
C HIS A 50 5.52 4.93 2.45
N LYS A 51 6.49 4.06 2.12
CA LYS A 51 7.09 3.99 0.78
C LYS A 51 6.02 3.72 -0.29
N ALA A 52 5.17 2.73 -0.07
CA ALA A 52 4.09 2.39 -0.99
C ALA A 52 3.17 3.58 -1.25
N TYR A 53 2.76 4.30 -0.20
CA TYR A 53 1.82 5.41 -0.31
C TYR A 53 2.45 6.66 -0.94
N TYR A 54 3.52 7.20 -0.34
CA TYR A 54 4.08 8.50 -0.71
C TYR A 54 5.05 8.44 -1.89
N GLU A 55 5.78 7.32 -2.05
CA GLU A 55 6.87 7.24 -3.02
C GLU A 55 6.50 6.43 -4.27
N ILE A 56 5.69 5.39 -4.11
CA ILE A 56 5.30 4.54 -5.25
C ILE A 56 3.96 5.01 -5.81
N LEU A 57 2.86 4.76 -5.09
CA LEU A 57 1.51 4.97 -5.62
C LEU A 57 1.26 6.43 -5.99
N TRP A 58 1.63 7.37 -5.10
CA TRP A 58 1.46 8.79 -5.39
C TRP A 58 2.19 9.24 -6.68
N ASN A 59 3.41 8.74 -6.91
CA ASN A 59 4.19 9.12 -8.08
C ASN A 59 3.76 8.39 -9.36
N LEU A 60 3.07 7.26 -9.25
CA LEU A 60 2.48 6.55 -10.38
C LEU A 60 1.18 7.19 -10.87
N LEU A 61 0.51 7.99 -10.03
CA LEU A 61 -0.74 8.63 -10.42
C LEU A 61 -0.49 9.83 -11.34
N PRO A 62 -1.21 9.92 -12.48
CA PRO A 62 -1.28 11.13 -13.29
C PRO A 62 -1.65 12.36 -12.45
N GLU A 63 -1.17 13.53 -12.84
CA GLU A 63 -1.43 14.79 -12.12
C GLU A 63 -2.93 15.09 -11.98
N GLU A 64 -3.72 14.77 -13.01
CA GLU A 64 -5.18 14.92 -12.99
C GLU A 64 -5.83 14.07 -11.88
N ASP A 65 -5.42 12.81 -11.74
CA ASP A 65 -5.93 11.89 -10.71
C ASP A 65 -5.50 12.34 -9.30
N ARG A 66 -4.26 12.83 -9.16
CA ARG A 66 -3.78 13.39 -7.88
C ARG A 66 -4.60 14.59 -7.44
N LYS A 67 -4.90 15.51 -8.37
CA LYS A 67 -5.78 16.66 -8.09
C LYS A 67 -7.19 16.22 -7.70
N THR A 68 -7.72 15.16 -8.30
CA THR A 68 -9.02 14.63 -7.90
C THR A 68 -8.99 14.10 -6.47
N ILE A 69 -7.93 13.41 -6.06
CA ILE A 69 -7.79 12.87 -4.70
C ILE A 69 -7.60 13.98 -3.66
N GLU A 70 -6.79 15.01 -3.94
CA GLU A 70 -6.55 16.13 -3.01
C GLU A 70 -7.79 16.99 -2.75
N ASN A 71 -8.73 17.02 -3.71
CA ASN A 71 -9.96 17.80 -3.61
C ASN A 71 -11.19 16.96 -3.21
N ALA A 72 -11.00 15.68 -2.87
CA ALA A 72 -12.05 14.75 -2.42
C ALA A 72 -12.23 14.78 -0.90
#